data_AF-A0A832X490-F1
#
_entry.id   AF-A0A832X490-F1
#
_cell.length_a   1.000
_cell.length_b   1.000
_cell.length_c   1.000
_cell.angle_alpha   90.00
_cell.angle_beta   90.00
_cell.angle_gamma   90.00
#
_symmetry.space_group_name_H-M   'P 1'
#
loop_
_entity.id
_entity.type
_entity.pdbx_description
1 polymer ?
#
loop_
_entity_poly.entity_id
_entity_poly.type
_entity_poly.pdbx_seq_one_letter_code
_entity_poly.pdbx_strand_id
1 'polypeptide(L)'
;KDWNPLCGDEIEVYLKFNSKNIKEVKFEGAGCAISQAAVSMLAEYIQGKPITEIEKMTNDEVLGLLGIQVTPVRTKCALLGFNAIKKAIHWWEKGINPDLVTRPDTKLRIED
;
A
#
# COMPACT_ATOMS: atom_id res chain seq x y z
N LYS A 1 2.03 5.60 1.87
CA LYS A 1 3.49 5.37 1.92
C LYS A 1 3.87 4.42 3.06
N ASP A 2 4.85 3.53 2.85
CA ASP A 2 5.49 2.70 3.87
C ASP A 2 7.01 2.60 3.61
N TRP A 3 7.81 2.42 4.67
CA TRP A 3 9.27 2.37 4.58
C TRP A 3 9.85 1.31 5.52
N ASN A 4 10.81 0.54 5.03
CA ASN A 4 11.53 -0.48 5.78
C ASN A 4 12.98 -0.04 6.05
N PRO A 5 13.29 0.52 7.24
CA PRO A 5 14.64 1.02 7.56
C PRO A 5 15.73 -0.06 7.59
N LEU A 6 15.35 -1.34 7.70
CA LEU A 6 16.31 -2.44 7.76
C LEU A 6 17.03 -2.68 6.42
N CYS A 7 16.37 -2.38 5.30
CA CYS A 7 16.95 -2.56 3.96
C CYS A 7 16.88 -1.31 3.08
N GLY A 8 16.23 -0.24 3.56
CA GLY A 8 16.08 1.02 2.83
C GLY A 8 14.92 1.05 1.83
N ASP A 9 14.17 -0.04 1.68
CA ASP A 9 13.03 -0.13 0.75
C ASP A 9 11.91 0.83 1.18
N GLU A 10 11.38 1.58 0.23
CA GLU A 10 10.31 2.56 0.39
C GLU A 10 9.30 2.41 -0.75
N ILE A 11 8.02 2.34 -0.41
CA ILE A 11 6.93 2.24 -1.39
C ILE A 11 5.84 3.25 -1.05
N GLU A 12 5.45 4.01 -2.05
CA GLU A 12 4.29 4.89 -2.04
C GLU A 12 3.24 4.39 -3.02
N VAL A 13 1.96 4.50 -2.64
CA VAL A 13 0.83 3.99 -3.43
C VAL A 13 -0.19 5.10 -3.60
N TYR A 14 -0.76 5.18 -4.79
CA TYR A 14 -1.82 6.10 -5.15
C TYR A 14 -3.04 5.28 -5.52
N LEU A 15 -4.12 5.48 -4.76
CA LEU A 15 -5.37 4.74 -4.94
C LEU A 15 -6.46 5.71 -5.41
N LYS A 16 -7.14 5.34 -6.48
CA LYS A 16 -8.40 5.97 -6.85
C LYS A 16 -9.53 5.08 -6.39
N PHE A 17 -10.40 5.59 -5.54
CA PHE A 17 -11.57 4.87 -5.08
C PHE A 17 -12.80 5.21 -5.94
N ASN A 18 -13.70 4.26 -6.07
CA ASN A 18 -15.11 4.54 -6.28
C ASN A 18 -15.87 4.26 -4.97
N SER A 19 -17.19 4.35 -4.95
CA SER A 19 -17.97 4.19 -3.71
C SER A 19 -17.75 2.87 -2.96
N LYS A 20 -17.26 1.80 -3.61
CA LYS A 20 -17.11 0.46 -3.00
C LYS A 20 -15.81 -0.28 -3.35
N ASN A 21 -15.07 0.16 -4.37
CA ASN A 21 -13.96 -0.57 -4.97
C ASN A 21 -12.75 0.35 -5.20
N ILE A 22 -11.58 -0.26 -5.33
CA ILE A 22 -10.35 0.41 -5.77
C ILE A 22 -10.39 0.47 -7.31
N LYS A 23 -10.61 1.65 -7.88
CA LYS A 23 -10.70 1.85 -9.34
C LYS A 23 -9.34 1.78 -10.02
N GLU A 24 -8.31 2.34 -9.41
CA GLU A 24 -6.98 2.47 -9.99
C GLU A 24 -5.93 2.37 -8.90
N VAL A 25 -4.83 1.67 -9.18
CA VAL A 25 -3.68 1.57 -8.30
C VAL A 25 -2.44 2.00 -9.09
N LYS A 26 -1.71 2.96 -8.54
CA LYS A 26 -0.33 3.26 -8.97
C LYS A 26 0.58 3.16 -7.77
N PHE A 27 1.85 2.98 -8.04
CA PHE A 27 2.87 3.00 -7.00
C PHE A 27 4.16 3.60 -7.55
N GLU A 28 4.95 4.14 -6.63
CA GLU A 28 6.32 4.57 -6.87
C GLU A 28 7.17 4.21 -5.66
N GLY A 29 8.49 4.29 -5.81
CA GLY A 29 9.41 4.08 -4.70
C GLY A 29 10.66 3.30 -5.09
N ALA A 30 11.61 3.25 -4.17
CA ALA A 30 12.88 2.57 -4.33
C ALA A 30 12.92 1.34 -3.43
N GLY A 31 13.33 0.19 -3.96
CA GLY A 31 13.46 -1.00 -3.15
C GLY A 31 14.06 -2.17 -3.93
N CYS A 32 14.32 -3.27 -3.22
CA CYS A 32 14.81 -4.48 -3.85
C CYS A 32 13.79 -5.10 -4.83
N ALA A 33 14.25 -6.03 -5.66
CA ALA A 33 13.40 -6.70 -6.64
C ALA A 33 12.16 -7.38 -6.01
N ILE A 34 12.26 -7.86 -4.76
CA ILE A 34 11.13 -8.48 -4.05
C ILE A 34 10.05 -7.44 -3.72
N SER A 35 10.41 -6.27 -3.20
CA SER A 35 9.39 -5.26 -2.86
C SER A 35 8.74 -4.68 -4.10
N GLN A 36 9.51 -4.46 -5.18
CA GLN A 36 9.00 -4.00 -6.48
C GLN A 36 8.06 -5.01 -7.11
N ALA A 37 8.45 -6.29 -7.16
CA ALA A 37 7.58 -7.36 -7.66
C ALA A 37 6.30 -7.49 -6.81
N ALA A 38 6.43 -7.45 -5.48
CA ALA A 38 5.29 -7.61 -4.58
C ALA A 38 4.25 -6.50 -4.77
N VAL A 39 4.68 -5.23 -4.82
CA VAL A 39 3.74 -4.12 -5.03
C VAL A 39 3.14 -4.14 -6.44
N SER A 40 3.89 -4.55 -7.46
CA SER A 40 3.39 -4.66 -8.83
C SER A 40 2.28 -5.71 -8.94
N MET A 41 2.54 -6.93 -8.44
CA MET A 41 1.55 -8.01 -8.49
C MET A 41 0.34 -7.71 -7.62
N LEU A 42 0.55 -7.08 -6.45
CA LEU A 42 -0.54 -6.65 -5.59
C LEU A 42 -1.40 -5.57 -6.24
N ALA A 43 -0.80 -4.58 -6.91
CA ALA A 43 -1.52 -3.51 -7.59
C ALA A 43 -2.44 -4.06 -8.69
N GLU A 44 -1.93 -4.98 -9.50
CA GLU A 44 -2.73 -5.69 -10.51
C GLU A 44 -3.85 -6.53 -9.87
N TYR A 45 -3.54 -7.24 -8.79
CA TYR A 45 -4.51 -8.09 -8.11
C TYR A 45 -5.68 -7.31 -7.51
N ILE A 46 -5.43 -6.17 -6.86
CA ILE A 46 -6.48 -5.42 -6.14
C ILE A 46 -7.27 -4.45 -7.02
N GLN A 47 -6.77 -4.11 -8.21
CA GLN A 47 -7.44 -3.15 -9.07
C GLN A 47 -8.81 -3.68 -9.52
N GLY A 48 -9.85 -2.88 -9.31
CA GLY A 48 -11.24 -3.21 -9.59
C GLY A 48 -11.97 -3.95 -8.45
N LYS A 49 -11.24 -4.48 -7.45
CA LYS A 49 -11.83 -5.28 -6.36
C LYS A 49 -12.55 -4.42 -5.31
N PRO A 50 -13.55 -4.98 -4.61
CA PRO A 50 -14.19 -4.33 -3.47
C PRO A 50 -13.21 -4.06 -2.34
N ILE A 51 -13.35 -2.91 -1.68
CA ILE A 51 -12.50 -2.53 -0.54
C ILE A 51 -12.58 -3.59 0.57
N THR A 52 -13.78 -4.10 0.83
CA THR A 52 -14.06 -5.13 1.85
C THR A 52 -13.36 -6.47 1.58
N GLU A 53 -12.96 -6.75 0.33
CA GLU A 53 -12.13 -7.90 0.00
C GLU A 53 -10.68 -7.64 0.42
N ILE A 54 -10.17 -6.45 0.13
CA ILE A 54 -8.77 -6.06 0.42
C ILE A 54 -8.52 -5.95 1.93
N GLU A 55 -9.52 -5.49 2.69
CA GLU A 55 -9.44 -5.44 4.15
C GLU A 55 -9.24 -6.82 4.79
N LYS A 56 -9.87 -7.85 4.21
CA LYS A 56 -9.80 -9.23 4.69
C LYS A 56 -8.53 -9.96 4.25
N MET A 57 -7.79 -9.41 3.28
CA MET A 57 -6.55 -10.01 2.83
C MET A 57 -5.54 -10.14 3.98
N THR A 58 -4.87 -11.28 3.97
CA THR A 58 -3.84 -11.68 4.91
C THR A 58 -2.46 -11.46 4.31
N ASN A 59 -1.44 -11.46 5.18
CA ASN A 59 -0.05 -11.38 4.72
C ASN A 59 0.32 -12.60 3.87
N ASP A 60 -0.18 -13.79 4.22
CA ASP A 60 0.13 -15.03 3.52
C ASP A 60 -0.43 -15.04 2.09
N GLU A 61 -1.63 -14.48 1.89
CA GLU A 61 -2.18 -14.30 0.55
C GLU A 61 -1.30 -13.38 -0.31
N VAL A 62 -0.83 -12.25 0.25
CA VAL A 62 0.06 -11.33 -0.46
C VAL A 62 1.41 -11.97 -0.77
N LEU A 63 1.98 -12.72 0.18
CA LEU A 63 3.23 -13.47 -0.04
C LEU A 63 3.04 -14.55 -1.11
N GLY A 64 1.88 -15.20 -1.14
CA GLY A 64 1.51 -16.19 -2.13
C GLY A 64 1.45 -15.64 -3.56
N LEU A 65 1.10 -14.37 -3.74
CA LEU A 65 1.07 -13.73 -5.07
C LEU A 65 2.45 -13.78 -5.76
N LEU A 66 3.54 -13.73 -5.00
CA LEU A 66 4.90 -13.73 -5.54
C LEU A 66 5.31 -15.07 -6.19
N GLY A 67 4.60 -16.16 -5.89
CA GLY A 67 4.90 -17.49 -6.41
C GLY A 67 6.26 -18.07 -5.96
N ILE A 68 6.94 -17.42 -5.01
CA ILE A 68 8.23 -17.84 -4.46
C ILE A 68 8.15 -17.92 -2.94
N GLN A 69 9.01 -18.74 -2.35
CA GLN A 69 9.17 -18.75 -0.91
C GLN A 69 9.96 -17.51 -0.46
N VAL A 70 9.30 -16.61 0.25
CA VAL A 70 9.93 -15.43 0.85
C VAL A 70 10.47 -15.80 2.24
N THR A 71 11.74 -15.51 2.49
CA THR A 71 12.35 -15.76 3.81
C THR A 71 11.85 -14.75 4.86
N PRO A 72 11.85 -15.09 6.16
CA PRO A 72 11.39 -14.19 7.22
C PRO A 72 12.05 -12.80 7.22
N VAL A 73 13.34 -12.74 6.84
CA VAL A 73 14.10 -11.49 6.73
C VAL A 73 13.57 -10.60 5.60
N ARG A 74 13.01 -11.18 4.54
CA ARG A 74 12.48 -10.46 3.37
C ARG A 74 10.98 -10.22 3.42
N THR A 75 10.24 -10.83 4.36
CA THR A 75 8.79 -10.67 4.52
C THR A 75 8.38 -9.20 4.63
N LYS A 76 9.13 -8.38 5.39
CA LYS A 76 8.83 -6.94 5.48
C LYS A 76 8.92 -6.23 4.14
N CYS A 77 9.90 -6.59 3.30
CA CYS A 77 10.06 -6.00 1.96
C CYS A 77 8.86 -6.35 1.08
N ALA A 78 8.41 -7.61 1.11
CA ALA A 78 7.28 -8.10 0.34
C ALA A 78 5.92 -7.47 0.77
N LEU A 79 5.80 -7.02 2.02
CA LEU A 79 4.54 -6.48 2.55
C LEU A 79 4.44 -4.95 2.53
N LEU A 80 5.48 -4.22 2.09
CA LEU A 80 5.50 -2.75 2.11
C LEU A 80 4.31 -2.13 1.35
N GLY A 81 4.09 -2.55 0.11
CA GLY A 81 2.96 -2.06 -0.69
C GLY A 81 1.63 -2.37 -0.02
N PHE A 82 1.48 -3.56 0.56
CA PHE A 82 0.26 -3.96 1.24
C PHE A 82 -0.06 -3.13 2.48
N ASN A 83 0.95 -2.87 3.30
CA ASN A 83 0.82 -1.98 4.46
C ASN A 83 0.42 -0.57 4.02
N ALA A 84 1.04 -0.05 2.96
CA ALA A 84 0.71 1.26 2.40
C ALA A 84 -0.75 1.31 1.91
N ILE A 85 -1.24 0.26 1.27
CA ILE A 85 -2.64 0.12 0.82
C ILE A 85 -3.60 0.08 2.00
N LYS A 86 -3.32 -0.74 3.03
CA LYS A 86 -4.17 -0.80 4.24
C LYS A 86 -4.27 0.55 4.94
N LYS A 87 -3.16 1.28 5.05
CA LYS A 87 -3.15 2.67 5.57
C LYS A 87 -4.02 3.59 4.72
N ALA A 88 -3.90 3.52 3.39
CA ALA A 88 -4.66 4.36 2.48
C ALA A 88 -6.18 4.09 2.54
N ILE A 89 -6.59 2.82 2.60
CA ILE A 89 -8.00 2.43 2.80
C ILE A 89 -8.52 3.00 4.13
N HIS A 90 -7.77 2.79 5.22
CA HIS A 90 -8.15 3.29 6.54
C HIS A 90 -8.37 4.81 6.57
N TRP A 91 -7.50 5.57 5.89
CA TRP A 91 -7.65 7.02 5.78
C TRP A 91 -8.85 7.41 4.95
N TRP A 92 -9.07 6.74 3.81
CA TRP A 92 -10.22 6.99 2.94
C TRP A 92 -11.56 6.78 3.68
N GLU A 93 -11.70 5.69 4.44
CA GLU A 93 -12.92 5.40 5.20
C GLU A 93 -13.20 6.42 6.31
N LYS A 94 -12.15 7.00 6.88
CA LYS A 94 -12.26 8.06 7.89
C LYS A 94 -12.41 9.46 7.29
N GLY A 95 -12.42 9.59 5.97
CA GLY A 95 -12.42 10.89 5.29
C GLY A 95 -11.16 11.72 5.56
N ILE A 96 -10.06 11.06 5.94
CA ILE A 96 -8.77 11.71 6.22
C ILE A 96 -8.06 11.94 4.89
N ASN A 97 -7.72 13.19 4.59
CA ASN A 97 -6.83 13.49 3.47
C ASN A 97 -5.37 13.21 3.86
N PRO A 98 -4.69 12.22 3.22
CA PRO A 98 -3.30 11.87 3.53
C PRO A 98 -2.31 13.01 3.33
N ASP A 99 -2.58 13.91 2.38
CA ASP A 99 -1.73 15.07 2.09
C ASP A 99 -1.70 16.07 3.24
N LEU A 100 -2.71 16.03 4.13
CA LEU A 100 -2.78 16.83 5.34
C LEU A 100 -2.12 16.17 6.57
N VAL A 101 -1.72 14.90 6.46
CA VAL A 101 -1.22 14.09 7.60
C VAL A 101 0.22 13.62 7.39
N THR A 102 0.65 13.42 6.14
CA THR A 102 1.95 12.81 5.80
C THR A 102 3.12 13.79 5.78
N ARG A 103 2.87 15.08 5.99
CA ARG A 103 3.89 16.14 6.04
C ARG A 103 3.99 16.74 7.44
N PRO A 104 5.10 16.50 8.18
CA PRO A 104 5.31 17.07 9.53
C PRO A 104 5.26 18.61 9.57
N ASP A 105 5.39 19.27 8.42
CA ASP A 105 5.46 20.72 8.23
C ASP A 105 4.18 21.35 7.64
N THR A 106 3.18 20.55 7.26
CA THR A 106 1.94 21.09 6.69
C THR A 106 1.03 21.57 7.83
N LYS A 107 1.12 22.88 8.13
CA LYS A 107 0.06 23.57 8.88
C LYS A 107 -1.27 23.23 8.22
N LEU A 108 -2.18 22.63 8.99
CA LEU A 108 -3.56 22.34 8.61
C LEU A 108 -4.17 23.58 7.92
N ARG A 109 -4.22 23.56 6.58
CA ARG A 109 -5.10 24.46 5.84
C ARG A 109 -6.47 23.82 5.89
N ILE A 110 -7.26 24.26 6.86
CA ILE A 110 -8.71 24.15 6.78
C ILE A 110 -9.12 25.17 5.72
N GLU A 111 -9.55 24.71 4.57
CA GLU A 111 -10.22 25.56 3.59
C GLU A 111 -11.70 25.61 3.99
N ASP A 112 -12.17 26.84 4.20
CA ASP A 112 -13.56 27.21 4.55
C ASP A 112 -14.57 26.88 3.45
#